data_AF-W7TNL8-F1
#
_entry.id   AF-W7TNL8-F1
#
_cell.length_a   1.000
_cell.length_b   1.000
_cell.length_c   1.000
_cell.angle_alpha   90.00
_cell.angle_beta   90.00
_cell.angle_gamma   90.00
#
_symmetry.space_group_name_H-M   'P 1'
#
loop_
_entity.id
_entity.type
_entity.pdbx_description
1 polymer ?
#
loop_
_entity_poly.entity_id
_entity_poly.type
_entity_poly.pdbx_seq_one_letter_code
_entity_poly.pdbx_strand_id
1 'polypeptide(L)'
;MEYLLENLEWLEERLEVFAEGDYLVFDCPGQVELYSHIPVMKHLVDFLVKGPLSLSVCGVYLIDAHFMVDPSKFVAGALLCLSTMIALEVPQVNIISKADLVDKEEIERVLDMDSAAMVARMGHLAAHGRLQPLTHTIAAVVDDYTLVGFLPLDPNDENSWDAILAQADMALQFGEDLEPREPRDDVGDGRTEDEDAMEDNDIQQSL
;
A
#
# COMPACT_ATOMS: atom_id res chain seq x y z
N MET A 1 17.85 11.23 -8.27
CA MET A 1 17.73 9.80 -7.91
C MET A 1 19.09 9.17 -7.69
N GLU A 2 20.03 9.22 -8.64
CA GLU A 2 21.41 8.74 -8.41
C GLU A 2 22.08 9.43 -7.21
N TYR A 3 21.95 10.75 -7.10
CA TYR A 3 22.43 11.50 -5.93
C TYR A 3 21.83 11.03 -4.60
N LEU A 4 20.56 10.57 -4.59
CA LEU A 4 19.95 10.02 -3.37
C LEU A 4 20.60 8.69 -2.98
N LEU A 5 20.90 7.83 -3.96
CA LEU A 5 21.59 6.56 -3.72
C LEU A 5 23.01 6.75 -3.21
N GLU A 6 23.69 7.81 -3.64
CA GLU A 6 25.02 8.16 -3.14
C GLU A 6 25.01 8.71 -1.71
N ASN A 7 23.84 9.07 -1.18
CA ASN A 7 23.67 9.72 0.14
C ASN A 7 22.58 9.02 0.98
N LEU A 8 22.53 7.68 0.97
CA LEU A 8 21.53 6.92 1.72
C LEU A 8 21.68 7.05 3.24
N GLU A 9 22.89 7.27 3.75
CA GLU A 9 23.16 7.52 5.17
C GLU A 9 22.37 8.74 5.67
N TRP A 10 22.29 9.81 4.87
CA TRP A 10 21.47 10.97 5.21
C TRP A 10 19.99 10.63 5.31
N LEU A 11 19.49 9.74 4.45
CA LEU A 11 18.10 9.31 4.49
C LEU A 11 17.82 8.49 5.75
N GLU A 12 18.73 7.58 6.11
CA GLU A 12 18.65 6.78 7.33
C GLU A 12 18.56 7.65 8.59
N GLU A 13 19.48 8.60 8.77
CA GLU A 13 19.47 9.53 9.91
C GLU A 13 18.15 10.31 10.04
N ARG A 14 17.49 10.58 8.90
CA ARG A 14 16.20 11.27 8.88
C ARG A 14 15.04 10.35 9.22
N LEU A 15 15.15 9.07 8.90
CA LEU A 15 14.11 8.07 9.15
C LEU A 15 14.18 7.49 10.57
N GLU A 16 15.35 7.46 11.21
CA GLU A 16 15.54 7.02 12.60
C GLU A 16 14.68 7.77 13.63
N VAL A 17 14.23 8.98 13.31
CA VAL A 17 13.46 9.83 14.23
C VAL A 17 11.99 9.38 14.36
N PHE A 18 11.49 8.59 13.40
CA PHE A 18 10.11 8.10 13.42
C PHE A 18 9.96 6.89 14.34
N ALA A 19 8.80 6.77 14.98
CA ALA A 19 8.56 5.73 15.97
C ALA A 19 8.17 4.40 15.32
N GLU A 20 8.41 3.30 16.03
CA GLU A 20 7.84 1.99 15.69
C GLU A 20 6.30 2.11 15.65
N GLY A 21 5.72 1.78 14.50
CA GLY A 21 4.26 1.84 14.26
C GLY A 21 3.78 3.04 13.43
N ASP A 22 4.66 3.94 13.01
CA ASP A 22 4.31 5.03 12.08
C ASP A 22 4.28 4.56 10.62
N TYR A 23 3.36 5.10 9.82
CA TYR A 23 3.36 4.93 8.36
C TYR A 23 4.25 5.95 7.69
N LEU A 24 5.20 5.48 6.88
CA LEU A 24 6.04 6.31 6.03
C LEU A 24 5.57 6.24 4.59
N VAL A 25 5.11 7.37 4.06
CA VAL A 25 4.68 7.48 2.66
C VAL A 25 5.77 8.17 1.85
N PHE A 26 6.32 7.44 0.87
CA PHE A 26 7.32 7.97 -0.06
C PHE A 26 6.64 8.38 -1.37
N ASP A 27 6.62 9.68 -1.65
CA ASP A 27 6.22 10.18 -2.97
C ASP A 27 7.38 9.94 -3.95
N CYS A 28 7.17 9.02 -4.88
CA CYS A 28 8.21 8.54 -5.77
C CYS A 28 8.08 9.19 -7.17
N PRO A 29 9.18 9.32 -7.93
CA PRO A 29 9.14 9.95 -9.25
C PRO A 29 8.15 9.24 -10.20
N GLY A 30 7.40 9.99 -11.00
CA GLY A 30 6.39 9.43 -11.91
C GLY A 30 6.91 8.72 -13.17
N GLN A 31 8.22 8.57 -13.34
CA GLN A 31 8.82 7.96 -14.53
C GLN A 31 8.94 6.44 -14.38
N VAL A 32 8.18 5.67 -15.16
CA VAL A 32 8.16 4.20 -15.06
C VAL A 32 9.50 3.52 -15.34
N GLU A 33 10.39 4.18 -16.08
CA GLU A 33 11.75 3.68 -16.40
C GLU A 33 12.61 3.45 -15.15
N LEU A 34 12.37 4.24 -14.09
CA LEU A 34 13.07 4.15 -12.81
C LEU A 34 12.69 2.90 -11.98
N TYR A 35 11.62 2.22 -12.37
CA TYR A 35 11.08 1.02 -11.70
C TYR A 35 11.18 -0.23 -12.56
N SER A 36 11.58 -0.10 -13.83
CA SER A 36 11.62 -1.19 -14.79
C SER A 36 13.01 -1.45 -15.35
N HIS A 37 13.76 -0.41 -15.73
CA HIS A 37 15.05 -0.58 -16.43
C HIS A 37 16.25 -0.06 -15.65
N ILE A 38 16.09 1.02 -14.89
CA ILE A 38 17.17 1.58 -14.07
C ILE A 38 16.96 1.10 -12.63
N PRO A 39 17.90 0.35 -12.01
CA PRO A 39 17.69 -0.30 -10.71
C PRO A 39 17.72 0.66 -9.52
N VAL A 40 17.46 1.96 -9.73
CA VAL A 40 17.55 2.96 -8.67
C VAL A 40 16.50 2.71 -7.60
N MET A 41 15.23 2.52 -7.99
CA MET A 41 14.17 2.26 -7.02
C MET A 41 14.36 0.91 -6.34
N LYS A 42 14.88 -0.10 -7.05
CA LYS A 42 15.23 -1.38 -6.44
C LYS A 42 16.30 -1.24 -5.35
N HIS A 43 17.37 -0.50 -5.62
CA HIS A 43 18.40 -0.24 -4.62
C HIS A 43 17.86 0.52 -3.40
N LEU A 44 16.99 1.51 -3.62
CA LEU A 44 16.34 2.23 -2.53
C LEU A 44 15.46 1.30 -1.69
N VAL A 45 14.64 0.47 -2.32
CA VAL A 45 13.79 -0.52 -1.63
C VAL A 45 14.65 -1.54 -0.87
N ASP A 46 15.71 -2.07 -1.49
CA ASP A 46 16.65 -2.98 -0.82
C ASP A 46 17.30 -2.32 0.41
N PHE A 47 17.65 -1.04 0.31
CA PHE A 47 18.18 -0.28 1.44
C PHE A 47 17.15 -0.11 2.57
N LEU A 48 15.89 0.21 2.25
CA LEU A 48 14.84 0.38 3.25
C LEU A 48 14.49 -0.95 3.96
N VAL A 49 14.45 -2.06 3.21
CA VAL A 49 14.07 -3.38 3.73
C VAL A 49 15.22 -4.10 4.43
N LYS A 50 16.42 -4.09 3.85
CA LYS A 50 17.59 -4.86 4.36
C LYS A 50 18.57 -3.99 5.16
N GLY A 51 18.36 -2.67 5.17
CA GLY A 51 19.20 -1.74 5.88
C GLY A 51 18.95 -1.74 7.39
N PRO A 52 19.59 -0.80 8.11
CA PRO A 52 19.59 -0.78 9.57
C PRO A 52 18.20 -0.63 10.18
N LEU A 53 17.31 0.09 9.50
CA LEU A 53 15.93 0.33 9.92
C LEU A 53 14.98 -0.86 9.70
N SER A 54 15.35 -1.81 8.83
CA SER A 54 14.57 -3.02 8.52
C SER A 54 13.06 -2.77 8.34
N LEU A 55 12.70 -1.81 7.48
CA LEU A 55 11.31 -1.41 7.29
C LEU A 55 10.52 -2.46 6.51
N SER A 56 9.29 -2.72 6.92
CA SER A 56 8.28 -3.36 6.06
C SER A 56 7.88 -2.39 4.95
N VAL A 57 8.11 -2.77 3.70
CA VAL A 57 7.84 -1.92 2.53
C VAL A 57 6.85 -2.61 1.61
N CYS A 58 5.82 -1.88 1.20
CA CYS A 58 4.93 -2.26 0.11
C CYS A 58 4.94 -1.19 -0.99
N GLY A 59 4.80 -1.61 -2.24
CA GLY A 59 4.59 -0.70 -3.37
C GLY A 59 3.11 -0.33 -3.50
N VAL A 60 2.81 0.93 -3.83
CA VAL A 60 1.46 1.35 -4.23
C VAL A 60 1.49 1.71 -5.71
N TYR A 61 0.81 0.94 -6.55
CA TYR A 61 0.75 1.16 -7.99
C TYR A 61 -0.51 1.91 -8.37
N LEU A 62 -0.39 3.13 -8.88
CA LEU A 62 -1.52 3.92 -9.33
C LEU A 62 -1.66 3.85 -10.85
N ILE A 63 -2.86 3.51 -11.33
CA ILE A 63 -3.25 3.61 -12.74
C ILE A 63 -4.49 4.48 -12.89
N ASP A 64 -4.59 5.30 -13.95
CA ASP A 64 -5.74 6.18 -14.16
C ASP A 64 -6.96 5.38 -14.66
N ALA A 65 -8.13 5.61 -14.08
CA ALA A 65 -9.38 4.95 -14.46
C ALA A 65 -9.69 5.08 -15.96
N HIS A 66 -9.46 6.23 -16.58
CA HIS A 66 -9.72 6.43 -18.01
C HIS A 66 -8.80 5.57 -18.89
N PHE A 67 -7.63 5.21 -18.39
CA PHE A 67 -6.72 4.32 -19.10
C PHE A 67 -7.24 2.89 -19.08
N MET A 68 -8.00 2.49 -18.04
CA MET A 68 -8.46 1.12 -17.84
C MET A 68 -9.71 0.74 -18.64
N VAL A 69 -10.52 1.70 -19.06
CA VAL A 69 -11.77 1.45 -19.81
C VAL A 69 -11.53 0.71 -21.15
N ASP A 70 -10.35 0.92 -21.76
CA ASP A 70 -9.93 0.22 -22.98
C ASP A 70 -9.21 -1.10 -22.64
N PRO A 71 -9.68 -2.25 -23.17
CA PRO A 71 -9.10 -3.55 -22.85
C PRO A 71 -7.63 -3.72 -23.27
N SER A 72 -7.20 -3.10 -24.36
CA SER A 72 -5.79 -3.19 -24.80
C SER A 72 -4.89 -2.41 -23.85
N LYS A 73 -5.35 -1.26 -23.39
CA LYS A 73 -4.67 -0.48 -22.35
C LYS A 73 -4.70 -1.19 -21.00
N PHE A 74 -5.79 -1.90 -20.68
CA PHE A 74 -5.87 -2.73 -19.48
C PHE A 74 -4.84 -3.83 -19.45
N VAL A 75 -4.75 -4.63 -20.52
CA VAL A 75 -3.71 -5.64 -20.65
C VAL A 75 -2.32 -5.02 -20.52
N ALA A 76 -2.05 -3.91 -21.21
CA ALA A 76 -0.75 -3.24 -21.14
C ALA A 76 -0.43 -2.75 -19.72
N GLY A 77 -1.41 -2.16 -19.02
CA GLY A 77 -1.28 -1.71 -17.64
C GLY A 77 -1.03 -2.85 -16.66
N ALA A 78 -1.77 -3.96 -16.80
CA ALA A 78 -1.58 -5.16 -15.99
C ALA A 78 -0.17 -5.74 -16.17
N LEU A 79 0.30 -5.90 -17.41
CA LEU A 79 1.65 -6.42 -17.69
C LEU A 79 2.75 -5.49 -17.15
N LEU A 80 2.54 -4.17 -17.24
CA LEU A 80 3.48 -3.19 -16.71
C LEU A 80 3.54 -3.26 -15.19
N CYS A 81 2.39 -3.34 -14.53
CA CYS A 81 2.28 -3.54 -13.09
C CYS A 81 3.02 -4.80 -12.63
N LEU A 82 2.76 -5.94 -13.29
CA LEU A 82 3.48 -7.21 -13.10
C LEU A 82 5.00 -7.05 -13.26
N SER A 83 5.44 -6.33 -14.29
CA SER A 83 6.85 -6.05 -14.49
C SER A 83 7.45 -5.25 -13.34
N THR A 84 6.72 -4.30 -12.76
CA THR A 84 7.17 -3.53 -11.60
C THR A 84 7.22 -4.36 -10.32
N MET A 85 6.27 -5.27 -10.10
CA MET A 85 6.29 -6.21 -8.97
C MET A 85 7.58 -7.05 -8.98
N ILE A 86 7.91 -7.62 -10.13
CA ILE A 86 9.10 -8.45 -10.31
C ILE A 86 10.37 -7.62 -10.12
N ALA A 87 10.40 -6.39 -10.64
CA ALA A 87 11.57 -5.54 -10.56
C ALA A 87 11.85 -5.01 -9.14
N LEU A 88 10.81 -4.69 -8.37
CA LEU A 88 10.95 -4.16 -7.01
C LEU A 88 11.06 -5.24 -5.93
N GLU A 89 10.56 -6.45 -6.18
CA GLU A 89 10.59 -7.59 -5.26
C GLU A 89 9.92 -7.31 -3.90
N VAL A 90 8.85 -6.50 -3.89
CA VAL A 90 8.03 -6.19 -2.71
C VAL A 90 6.55 -6.44 -3.00
N PRO A 91 5.73 -6.72 -1.97
CA PRO A 91 4.28 -6.79 -2.14
C PRO A 91 3.76 -5.45 -2.68
N GLN A 92 2.78 -5.49 -3.58
CA GLN A 92 2.25 -4.31 -4.24
C GLN A 92 0.72 -4.25 -4.14
N VAL A 93 0.20 -3.08 -3.79
CA VAL A 93 -1.23 -2.74 -3.80
C VAL A 93 -1.51 -1.96 -5.08
N ASN A 94 -2.36 -2.50 -5.95
CA ASN A 94 -2.67 -1.86 -7.24
C ASN A 94 -4.00 -1.13 -7.14
N ILE A 95 -4.00 0.13 -7.56
CA ILE A 95 -5.11 1.06 -7.35
C ILE A 95 -5.47 1.72 -8.67
N ILE A 96 -6.75 1.71 -8.98
CA ILE A 96 -7.33 2.53 -10.05
C ILE A 96 -7.64 3.90 -9.46
N SER A 97 -6.77 4.87 -9.74
CA SER A 97 -6.94 6.26 -9.37
C SER A 97 -8.01 6.95 -10.21
N LYS A 98 -8.67 7.96 -9.63
CA LYS A 98 -9.72 8.77 -10.26
C LYS A 98 -10.93 7.94 -10.69
N ALA A 99 -11.28 6.92 -9.92
CA ALA A 99 -12.43 6.06 -10.22
C ALA A 99 -13.76 6.85 -10.19
N ASP A 100 -13.80 7.97 -9.46
CA ASP A 100 -14.92 8.91 -9.39
C ASP A 100 -15.26 9.57 -10.75
N LEU A 101 -14.31 9.61 -11.67
CA LEU A 101 -14.48 10.27 -12.98
C LEU A 101 -14.98 9.33 -14.09
N VAL A 102 -15.13 8.03 -13.79
CA VAL A 102 -15.59 7.01 -14.74
C VAL A 102 -16.83 6.32 -14.17
N ASP A 103 -17.74 5.88 -15.03
CA ASP A 103 -18.94 5.19 -14.60
C ASP A 103 -18.58 3.91 -13.83
N LYS A 104 -19.15 3.74 -12.63
CA LYS A 104 -18.85 2.57 -11.75
C LYS A 104 -19.09 1.24 -12.46
N GLU A 105 -20.15 1.14 -13.27
CA GLU A 105 -20.45 -0.05 -14.08
C GLU A 105 -19.37 -0.36 -15.12
N GLU A 106 -18.68 0.66 -15.65
CA GLU A 106 -17.58 0.44 -16.58
C GLU A 106 -16.32 -0.08 -15.88
N ILE A 107 -16.04 0.42 -14.68
CA ILE A 107 -14.94 -0.06 -13.85
C ILE A 107 -15.17 -1.52 -13.44
N GLU A 108 -16.36 -1.85 -12.91
CA GLU A 108 -16.73 -3.23 -12.55
C GLU A 108 -16.63 -4.16 -13.75
N ARG A 109 -17.12 -3.74 -14.92
CA ARG A 109 -17.02 -4.54 -16.16
C ARG A 109 -15.57 -4.81 -16.59
N VAL A 110 -14.64 -3.89 -16.32
CA VAL A 110 -13.22 -4.10 -16.63
C VAL A 110 -12.58 -5.05 -15.62
N LEU A 111 -12.92 -4.92 -14.34
CA LEU A 111 -12.39 -5.77 -13.27
C LEU A 111 -12.89 -7.23 -13.37
N ASP A 112 -14.14 -7.42 -13.77
CA ASP A 112 -14.76 -8.75 -13.91
C ASP A 112 -14.60 -9.34 -15.32
N MET A 113 -13.75 -8.75 -16.16
CA MET A 113 -13.62 -9.16 -17.56
C MET A 113 -12.83 -10.46 -17.69
N ASP A 114 -13.47 -11.51 -18.19
CA ASP A 114 -12.77 -12.73 -18.55
C ASP A 114 -11.88 -12.56 -19.81
N SER A 115 -10.91 -13.45 -19.96
CA SER A 115 -9.96 -13.46 -21.08
C SER A 115 -10.65 -13.53 -22.44
N ALA A 116 -11.80 -14.20 -22.56
CA ALA A 116 -12.56 -14.30 -23.81
C ALA A 116 -13.19 -12.95 -24.19
N ALA A 117 -13.78 -12.25 -23.24
CA ALA A 117 -14.36 -10.92 -23.39
C ALA A 117 -13.29 -9.86 -23.67
N MET A 118 -12.13 -9.97 -23.02
CA MET A 118 -10.96 -9.13 -23.30
C MET A 118 -10.53 -9.27 -24.77
N VAL A 119 -10.35 -10.50 -25.26
CA VAL A 119 -9.96 -10.76 -26.66
C VAL A 119 -11.02 -10.27 -27.64
N ALA A 120 -12.31 -10.48 -27.34
CA ALA A 120 -13.41 -10.05 -28.20
C ALA A 120 -13.44 -8.51 -28.35
N ARG A 121 -13.25 -7.77 -27.26
CA ARG A 121 -13.23 -6.30 -27.29
C ARG A 121 -11.96 -5.73 -27.95
N MET A 122 -10.85 -6.47 -27.92
CA MET A 122 -9.63 -6.14 -28.67
C MET A 122 -9.72 -6.46 -30.18
N GLY A 123 -10.92 -6.65 -30.73
CA GLY A 123 -11.19 -7.15 -32.08
C GLY A 123 -10.38 -6.52 -33.24
N HIS A 124 -9.88 -5.29 -33.09
CA HIS A 124 -9.00 -4.63 -34.06
C HIS A 124 -7.55 -5.20 -34.09
N LEU A 125 -7.01 -5.63 -32.95
CA LEU A 125 -5.74 -6.37 -32.84
C LEU A 125 -5.91 -7.81 -33.32
N ALA A 126 -7.05 -8.43 -33.00
CA ALA A 126 -7.40 -9.78 -33.46
C ALA A 126 -7.68 -9.85 -34.97
N ALA A 127 -8.09 -8.74 -35.60
CA ALA A 127 -8.30 -8.64 -37.05
C ALA A 127 -6.99 -8.85 -37.85
N HIS A 128 -5.84 -8.54 -37.25
CA HIS A 128 -4.54 -8.92 -37.77
C HIS A 128 -4.26 -10.36 -37.35
N GLY A 129 -4.85 -11.33 -38.07
CA GLY A 129 -4.91 -12.75 -37.67
C GLY A 129 -3.58 -13.44 -37.30
N ARG A 130 -2.43 -12.80 -37.54
CA ARG A 130 -1.12 -13.24 -37.03
C ARG A 130 -0.95 -13.06 -35.51
N LEU A 131 -1.55 -12.02 -34.91
CA LEU A 131 -1.36 -11.68 -33.49
C LEU A 131 -2.43 -12.28 -32.58
N GLN A 132 -3.50 -12.83 -33.14
CA GLN A 132 -4.63 -13.37 -32.39
C GLN A 132 -4.22 -14.49 -31.39
N PRO A 133 -3.31 -15.43 -31.71
CA PRO A 133 -2.84 -16.41 -30.74
C PRO A 133 -2.08 -15.76 -29.57
N LEU A 134 -1.25 -14.75 -29.85
CA LEU A 134 -0.49 -14.03 -28.82
C LEU A 134 -1.43 -13.27 -27.88
N THR A 135 -2.38 -12.53 -28.45
CA THR A 135 -3.38 -11.77 -27.69
C THR A 135 -4.19 -12.68 -26.77
N HIS A 136 -4.57 -13.88 -27.25
CA HIS A 136 -5.26 -14.87 -26.42
C HIS A 136 -4.39 -15.37 -25.27
N THR A 137 -3.13 -15.72 -25.53
CA THR A 137 -2.23 -16.19 -24.47
C THR A 137 -1.99 -15.12 -23.41
N ILE A 138 -1.80 -13.86 -23.82
CA ILE A 138 -1.61 -12.76 -22.87
C ILE A 138 -2.86 -12.54 -22.02
N ALA A 139 -4.05 -12.51 -22.65
CA ALA A 139 -5.31 -12.35 -21.92
C ALA A 139 -5.53 -13.49 -20.93
N ALA A 140 -5.25 -14.73 -21.33
CA ALA A 140 -5.32 -15.89 -20.44
C ALA A 140 -4.36 -15.78 -19.26
N VAL A 141 -3.11 -15.33 -19.46
CA VAL A 141 -2.16 -15.14 -18.34
C VAL A 141 -2.64 -14.09 -17.35
N VAL A 142 -3.23 -12.98 -17.83
CA VAL A 142 -3.76 -11.93 -16.95
C VAL A 142 -4.96 -12.45 -16.13
N ASP A 143 -5.85 -13.20 -16.78
CA ASP A 143 -7.10 -13.76 -16.22
C ASP A 143 -6.84 -14.97 -15.30
N ASP A 144 -6.22 -16.04 -15.80
CA ASP A 144 -6.06 -17.35 -15.15
C ASP A 144 -5.36 -17.29 -13.79
N TYR A 145 -4.52 -16.28 -13.60
CA TYR A 145 -3.72 -16.14 -12.41
C TYR A 145 -4.21 -15.02 -11.49
N THR A 146 -5.28 -14.28 -11.86
CA THR A 146 -5.75 -13.09 -11.12
C THR A 146 -4.57 -12.19 -10.71
N LEU A 147 -3.54 -12.10 -11.57
CA LEU A 147 -2.19 -11.68 -11.17
C LEU A 147 -2.14 -10.27 -10.60
N VAL A 148 -3.14 -9.47 -10.95
CA VAL A 148 -3.21 -8.06 -10.60
C VAL A 148 -4.64 -7.74 -10.19
N GLY A 149 -4.91 -7.86 -8.89
CA GLY A 149 -6.10 -7.27 -8.29
C GLY A 149 -5.95 -5.76 -8.25
N PHE A 150 -6.94 -5.03 -8.75
CA PHE A 150 -6.99 -3.58 -8.71
C PHE A 150 -8.13 -3.13 -7.80
N LEU A 151 -7.84 -2.18 -6.91
CA LEU A 151 -8.83 -1.53 -6.05
C LEU A 151 -9.18 -0.16 -6.62
N PRO A 152 -10.46 0.14 -6.91
CA PRO A 152 -10.86 1.48 -7.32
C PRO A 152 -10.74 2.46 -6.14
N LEU A 153 -10.07 3.58 -6.37
CA LEU A 153 -9.99 4.71 -5.44
C LEU A 153 -10.98 5.80 -5.84
N ASP A 154 -12.02 5.97 -5.03
CA ASP A 154 -12.95 7.10 -5.07
C ASP A 154 -12.68 7.98 -3.84
N PRO A 155 -12.12 9.19 -4.01
CA PRO A 155 -11.81 10.10 -2.89
C PRO A 155 -13.02 10.49 -2.04
N ASN A 156 -14.24 10.31 -2.56
CA ASN A 156 -15.49 10.67 -1.89
C ASN A 156 -16.14 9.47 -1.18
N ASP A 157 -15.58 8.26 -1.31
CA ASP A 157 -16.09 7.03 -0.70
C ASP A 157 -15.13 6.52 0.37
N GLU A 158 -15.52 6.61 1.64
CA GLU A 158 -14.72 6.13 2.77
C GLU A 158 -14.44 4.62 2.67
N ASN A 159 -15.37 3.84 2.13
CA ASN A 159 -15.19 2.39 2.00
C ASN A 159 -14.06 2.04 1.00
N SER A 160 -13.86 2.89 0.00
CA SER A 160 -12.77 2.74 -0.96
C SER A 160 -11.41 2.93 -0.30
N TRP A 161 -11.29 3.95 0.57
CA TRP A 161 -10.10 4.15 1.40
C TRP A 161 -9.86 3.00 2.36
N ASP A 162 -10.89 2.55 3.07
CA ASP A 162 -10.79 1.46 4.04
C ASP A 162 -10.32 0.16 3.38
N ALA A 163 -10.81 -0.16 2.18
CA ALA A 163 -10.38 -1.33 1.43
C ALA A 163 -8.90 -1.25 1.02
N ILE A 164 -8.43 -0.07 0.60
CA ILE A 164 -7.03 0.14 0.21
C ILE A 164 -6.11 0.07 1.44
N LEU A 165 -6.50 0.70 2.55
CA LEU A 165 -5.75 0.65 3.80
C LEU A 165 -5.66 -0.77 4.33
N ALA A 166 -6.77 -1.51 4.39
CA ALA A 166 -6.77 -2.90 4.81
C ALA A 166 -5.84 -3.79 3.95
N GLN A 167 -5.80 -3.54 2.63
CA GLN A 167 -4.92 -4.27 1.73
C GLN A 167 -3.43 -3.88 1.93
N ALA A 168 -3.15 -2.60 2.21
CA ALA A 168 -1.81 -2.12 2.52
C ALA A 168 -1.31 -2.69 3.85
N ASP A 169 -2.16 -2.72 4.87
CA ASP A 169 -1.86 -3.28 6.19
C ASP A 169 -1.53 -4.77 6.10
N MET A 170 -2.32 -5.51 5.32
CA MET A 170 -2.05 -6.92 5.03
C MET A 170 -0.73 -7.11 4.29
N ALA A 171 -0.43 -6.24 3.32
CA ALA A 171 0.83 -6.31 2.57
C ALA A 171 2.06 -5.97 3.42
N LEU A 172 1.91 -5.06 4.39
CA LEU A 172 2.95 -4.64 5.32
C LEU A 172 3.07 -5.56 6.55
N GLN A 173 2.12 -6.48 6.75
CA GLN A 173 1.94 -7.25 7.98
C GLN A 173 1.84 -6.35 9.23
N PHE A 174 1.21 -5.19 9.04
CA PHE A 174 1.12 -4.19 10.08
C PHE A 174 0.31 -4.72 11.27
N GLY A 175 0.94 -4.73 12.45
CA GLY A 175 0.29 -5.14 13.69
C GLY A 175 0.37 -6.64 14.03
N GLU A 176 1.03 -7.48 13.23
CA GLU A 176 1.25 -8.89 13.59
C GLU A 176 2.27 -9.07 14.73
N ASP A 177 3.24 -8.14 14.84
CA ASP A 177 4.24 -8.11 15.91
C ASP A 177 3.81 -7.30 17.15
N LEU A 178 2.58 -6.77 17.17
CA LEU A 178 2.04 -6.10 18.35
C LEU A 178 1.67 -7.17 19.39
N GLU A 179 2.57 -7.43 20.33
CA GLU A 179 2.26 -8.25 21.50
C GLU A 179 0.97 -7.71 22.16
N PRO A 180 0.01 -8.59 22.52
CA PRO A 180 -1.18 -8.17 23.23
C PRO A 180 -0.73 -7.46 24.52
N ARG A 181 -1.06 -6.17 24.65
CA ARG A 181 -0.82 -5.46 25.91
C ARG A 181 -1.57 -6.20 27.00
N GLU A 182 -0.83 -6.79 27.94
CA GLU A 182 -1.42 -7.41 29.12
C GLU A 182 -2.37 -6.39 29.77
N PRO A 183 -3.63 -6.76 30.04
CA PRO A 183 -4.53 -5.91 30.79
C PRO A 183 -3.81 -5.47 32.06
N ARG A 184 -3.74 -4.15 32.31
CA ARG A 184 -3.22 -3.66 33.58
C ARG A 184 -4.01 -4.35 34.68
N ASP A 185 -3.31 -5.12 35.51
CA ASP A 185 -3.83 -5.63 36.77
C ASP A 185 -4.04 -4.44 37.73
N ASP A 186 -5.01 -3.59 37.42
CA ASP A 186 -5.54 -2.58 38.35
C ASP A 186 -6.49 -3.29 39.33
N VAL A 187 -6.00 -4.34 40.01
CA VAL A 187 -6.56 -4.80 41.28
C VAL A 187 -5.68 -4.17 42.36
N GLY A 188 -5.96 -2.89 42.60
CA GLY A 188 -5.29 -2.09 43.61
C GLY A 188 -5.24 -2.80 44.96
N ASP A 189 -4.00 -3.00 45.43
CA ASP A 189 -3.65 -3.26 46.82
C ASP A 189 -4.32 -2.19 47.69
N GLY A 190 -5.34 -2.60 48.44
CA GLY A 190 -6.09 -1.74 49.33
C GLY A 190 -5.28 -1.39 50.57
N ARG A 191 -4.48 -0.34 50.48
CA ARG A 191 -3.80 0.42 51.56
C ARG A 191 -3.25 1.67 50.89
N THR A 192 -3.64 2.90 51.17
CA THR A 192 -4.07 3.61 52.38
C THR A 192 -4.47 5.01 51.90
N GLU A 193 -5.44 5.67 52.54
CA GLU A 193 -5.45 7.13 52.84
C GLU A 193 -6.90 7.57 53.07
N ASP A 194 -7.30 7.59 54.35
CA ASP A 194 -8.37 8.42 54.86
C ASP A 194 -8.17 8.48 56.38
N GLU A 195 -7.49 9.52 56.85
CA GLU A 195 -7.67 10.19 58.15
C GLU A 195 -6.45 11.11 58.39
N ASP A 196 -6.47 12.29 57.77
CA ASP A 196 -5.76 13.47 58.30
C ASP A 196 -6.40 14.74 57.71
N ALA A 197 -7.58 15.06 58.23
CA ALA A 197 -8.19 16.37 58.09
C ALA A 197 -9.14 16.65 59.27
N MET A 198 -8.61 17.05 60.42
CA MET A 198 -9.37 17.83 61.42
C MET A 198 -8.48 18.90 62.06
N GLU A 199 -8.60 20.10 61.49
CA GLU A 199 -8.74 21.43 62.12
C GLU A 199 -7.80 21.88 63.26
N ASP A 200 -7.05 22.94 62.94
CA ASP A 200 -6.52 23.94 63.87
C ASP A 200 -7.62 24.55 64.76
N ASN A 201 -7.48 24.42 66.09
CA ASN A 201 -7.51 25.54 67.05
C ASN A 201 -7.39 25.01 68.49
N ASP A 202 -6.32 25.36 69.20
CA ASP A 202 -6.44 26.22 70.39
C ASP A 202 -5.09 26.37 71.10
N ILE A 203 -4.64 27.61 71.12
CA ILE A 203 -3.65 28.14 72.06
C ILE A 203 -4.29 28.13 73.46
N GLN A 204 -3.73 27.40 74.43
CA GLN A 204 -3.37 27.94 75.76
C GLN A 204 -2.88 26.90 76.79
N GLN A 205 -1.83 27.34 77.50
CA GLN A 205 -1.50 27.14 78.92
C GLN A 205 -0.70 25.91 79.41
N SER A 206 0.42 26.28 80.08
CA SER A 206 1.02 25.67 81.29
C SER A 206 1.63 24.27 81.15
N LEU A 207 2.87 23.98 81.52
CA LEU A 207 3.81 24.56 82.49
C LEU A 207 5.25 24.18 82.09
#